data_AF-M1BCT7-F1
#
_entry.id   AF-M1BCT7-F1
#
_cell.length_a   1.000
_cell.length_b   1.000
_cell.length_c   1.000
_cell.angle_alpha   90.00
_cell.angle_beta   90.00
_cell.angle_gamma   90.00
#
_symmetry.space_group_name_H-M   'P 1'
#
loop_
_entity.id
_entity.type
_entity.pdbx_description
1 polymer ?
#
loop_
_entity_poly.entity_id
_entity_poly.type
_entity_poly.pdbx_seq_one_letter_code
_entity_poly.pdbx_strand_id
1 'polypeptide(L)'
;MKFNQVKTGFMERFEGRWKVEPLLVDEHLCHPFKPKTLADYISYTKGKGRIGSTVSLEQLIQPAIVPPPPISWYLRGITAKTTEMIITDLVAEAARIRGSSSNDGSQGLKVNEESSIESQVSDIRDIKERWALRRRTSRHHRRSSSIAK
;
A
#
# COMPACT_ATOMS: atom_id res chain seq x y z
N MET A 1 -8.08 -5.86 13.37
CA MET A 1 -7.22 -7.06 13.53
C MET A 1 -5.95 -6.67 14.26
N LYS A 2 -5.50 -7.45 15.24
CA LYS A 2 -4.23 -7.23 15.96
C LYS A 2 -3.28 -8.39 15.64
N PHE A 3 -1.98 -8.11 15.55
CA PHE A 3 -0.96 -9.13 15.38
C PHE A 3 0.20 -8.85 16.33
N ASN A 4 0.78 -9.93 16.86
CA ASN A 4 1.90 -9.88 17.78
C ASN A 4 2.96 -10.90 17.35
N GLN A 5 4.17 -10.69 17.84
CA GLN A 5 5.30 -11.56 17.61
C GLN A 5 5.06 -12.96 18.21
N VAL A 6 5.34 -14.01 17.43
CA VAL A 6 5.18 -15.40 17.89
C VAL A 6 6.44 -15.93 18.58
N LYS A 7 7.64 -15.53 18.14
CA LYS A 7 8.92 -15.95 18.73
C LYS A 7 9.86 -14.77 18.91
N THR A 8 10.35 -14.59 20.13
CA THR A 8 11.38 -13.62 20.51
C THR A 8 12.75 -14.09 20.04
N GLY A 9 13.19 -13.56 18.90
CA GLY A 9 14.54 -13.76 18.37
C GLY A 9 15.31 -12.45 18.42
N PHE A 10 15.74 -11.95 17.26
CA PHE A 10 16.35 -10.61 17.12
C PHE A 10 15.40 -9.43 17.39
N MET A 11 14.16 -9.71 17.76
CA MET A 11 13.09 -8.74 17.92
C MET A 11 12.47 -8.94 19.30
N GLU A 12 12.45 -7.87 20.08
CA GLU A 12 11.86 -7.82 21.42
C GLU A 12 10.35 -7.64 21.33
N ARG A 13 9.92 -6.69 20.48
CA ARG A 13 8.51 -6.42 20.22
C ARG A 13 8.28 -6.27 18.74
N PHE A 14 7.28 -6.98 18.24
CA PHE A 14 6.73 -6.78 16.93
C PHE A 14 5.23 -6.94 17.03
N GLU A 15 4.57 -5.79 17.10
CA GLU A 15 3.14 -5.71 17.38
C GLU A 15 2.52 -4.75 16.40
N GLY A 16 1.26 -4.97 16.06
CA GLY A 16 0.54 -4.00 15.27
C GLY A 16 -0.95 -4.23 15.23
N ARG A 17 -1.65 -3.20 14.73
CA ARG A 17 -3.08 -3.23 14.50
C ARG A 17 -3.39 -2.78 13.08
N TRP A 18 -4.21 -3.58 12.42
CA TRP A 18 -4.91 -3.21 11.21
C TRP A 18 -6.33 -2.77 11.57
N LYS A 19 -6.69 -1.56 11.19
CA LYS A 19 -8.06 -1.04 11.25
C LYS A 19 -8.58 -0.91 9.83
N VAL A 20 -9.73 -1.50 9.54
CA VAL A 20 -10.39 -1.40 8.23
C VAL A 20 -11.74 -0.75 8.46
N GLU A 21 -11.98 0.38 7.81
CA GLU A 21 -13.22 1.15 7.90
C GLU A 21 -13.82 1.31 6.51
N PRO A 22 -15.15 1.21 6.37
CA PRO A 22 -15.80 1.43 5.09
C PRO A 22 -15.65 2.89 4.67
N LEU A 23 -15.36 3.11 3.40
CA LEU A 23 -15.33 4.42 2.76
C LEU A 23 -16.50 4.50 1.78
N LEU A 24 -17.48 5.36 2.06
CA LEU A 24 -18.64 5.56 1.20
C LEU A 24 -18.27 6.56 0.10
N VAL A 25 -17.88 6.06 -1.08
CA VAL A 25 -17.31 6.88 -2.16
C VAL A 25 -18.38 7.81 -2.77
N ASP A 26 -19.59 7.29 -2.94
CA ASP A 26 -20.68 7.98 -3.64
C ASP A 26 -21.71 8.57 -2.67
N GLU A 27 -21.27 9.00 -1.48
CA GLU A 27 -22.14 9.57 -0.44
C GLU A 27 -22.95 10.78 -0.94
N HIS A 28 -22.41 11.51 -1.91
CA HIS A 28 -23.07 12.65 -2.56
C HIS A 28 -24.36 12.26 -3.31
N LEU A 29 -24.49 11.01 -3.78
CA LEU A 29 -25.70 10.52 -4.46
C LEU A 29 -26.88 10.31 -3.49
N CYS A 30 -26.62 10.28 -2.19
CA CYS A 30 -27.64 10.10 -1.16
C CYS A 30 -28.40 11.39 -0.83
N HIS A 31 -28.05 12.53 -1.45
CA HIS A 31 -28.66 13.82 -1.16
C HIS A 31 -30.20 13.77 -1.31
N PRO A 32 -30.97 14.36 -0.38
CA PRO A 32 -30.57 15.25 0.72
C PRO A 32 -30.11 14.55 2.01
N PHE A 33 -30.12 13.23 2.06
CA PHE A 33 -29.86 12.46 3.28
C PHE A 33 -28.40 12.04 3.39
N LYS A 34 -27.83 12.16 4.60
CA LYS A 34 -26.49 11.66 4.90
C LYS A 34 -26.58 10.25 5.51
N PRO A 35 -26.10 9.19 4.83
CA PRO A 35 -26.18 7.83 5.34
C PRO A 35 -25.34 7.70 6.61
N LYS A 36 -25.96 7.23 7.71
CA LYS A 36 -25.25 6.99 8.97
C LYS A 36 -24.76 5.55 9.09
N THR A 37 -25.43 4.64 8.40
CA THR A 37 -25.08 3.21 8.36
C THR A 37 -24.83 2.75 6.92
N LEU A 38 -24.13 1.62 6.80
CA LEU A 38 -23.92 0.98 5.51
C LEU A 38 -25.24 0.56 4.84
N ALA A 39 -26.24 0.17 5.64
CA ALA A 39 -27.57 -0.19 5.16
C ALA A 39 -28.29 1.01 4.53
N ASP A 40 -28.22 2.18 5.18
CA ASP A 40 -28.78 3.43 4.63
C ASP A 40 -28.12 3.75 3.30
N TYR A 41 -26.78 3.68 3.24
CA TYR A 41 -26.03 3.93 2.01
C TYR A 41 -26.44 3.00 0.86
N ILE A 42 -26.57 1.70 1.13
CA ILE A 42 -27.02 0.73 0.13
C ILE A 42 -28.45 1.04 -0.33
N SER A 43 -29.35 1.42 0.59
CA SER A 43 -30.73 1.77 0.25
C SER A 43 -30.80 3.03 -0.63
N TYR A 44 -30.07 4.09 -0.28
CA TYR A 44 -30.08 5.37 -0.97
C TYR A 44 -29.44 5.28 -2.36
N THR A 45 -28.36 4.51 -2.47
CA THR A 45 -27.68 4.28 -3.75
C THR A 45 -28.32 3.16 -4.58
N LYS A 46 -29.42 2.55 -4.09
CA LYS A 46 -30.11 1.40 -4.70
C LYS A 46 -29.14 0.25 -5.01
N GLY A 47 -28.16 0.04 -4.14
CA GLY A 47 -27.09 -0.96 -4.28
C GLY A 47 -26.04 -0.65 -5.34
N LYS A 48 -26.07 0.53 -5.98
CA LYS A 48 -25.11 0.91 -7.04
C LYS A 48 -23.93 1.74 -6.53
N GLY A 49 -23.98 2.20 -5.28
CA GLY A 49 -22.93 3.03 -4.70
C GLY A 49 -21.64 2.24 -4.46
N ARG A 50 -20.50 2.83 -4.81
CA ARG A 50 -19.19 2.21 -4.60
C ARG A 50 -18.82 2.27 -3.12
N ILE A 51 -18.34 1.16 -2.58
CA ILE A 51 -17.85 1.05 -1.21
C ILE A 51 -16.35 0.76 -1.28
N GLY A 52 -15.54 1.68 -0.76
CA GLY A 52 -14.13 1.49 -0.55
C GLY A 52 -13.83 1.00 0.86
N SER A 53 -12.55 0.72 1.11
CA SER A 53 -12.04 0.40 2.43
C SER A 53 -10.86 1.31 2.74
N THR A 54 -10.96 2.07 3.83
CA THR A 54 -9.82 2.77 4.43
C THR A 54 -9.11 1.79 5.34
N VAL A 55 -7.81 1.59 5.10
CA VAL A 55 -6.98 0.66 5.87
C VAL A 55 -5.90 1.44 6.60
N SER A 56 -5.90 1.37 7.93
CA SER A 56 -4.89 1.99 8.79
C SER A 56 -4.04 0.90 9.45
N LEU A 57 -2.72 0.99 9.26
CA LEU A 57 -1.73 0.14 9.90
C LEU A 57 -0.95 0.94 10.94
N GLU A 58 -0.96 0.45 12.17
CA GLU A 58 -0.02 0.88 13.20
C GLU A 58 0.84 -0.30 13.60
N GLN A 59 2.17 -0.13 13.55
CA GLN A 59 3.13 -1.20 13.78
C GLN A 59 4.28 -0.70 14.64
N LEU A 60 4.56 -1.43 15.72
CA LEU A 60 5.70 -1.25 16.61
C LEU A 60 6.76 -2.31 16.29
N ILE A 61 7.99 -1.88 16.06
CA ILE A 61 9.14 -2.75 15.77
C ILE A 61 10.26 -2.36 16.73
N GLN A 62 10.59 -3.25 17.66
CA GLN A 62 11.63 -3.07 18.65
C GLN A 62 12.61 -4.25 18.57
N PRO A 63 13.87 -4.02 18.15
CA PRO A 63 14.87 -5.08 18.16
C PRO A 63 15.31 -5.40 19.59
N ALA A 64 15.73 -6.65 19.84
CA ALA A 64 16.22 -7.07 21.16
C ALA A 64 17.50 -6.36 21.59
N ILE A 65 18.29 -5.89 20.62
CA ILE A 65 19.49 -5.10 20.86
C ILE A 65 19.40 -3.89 19.93
N VAL A 66 19.39 -2.68 20.50
CA VAL A 66 19.50 -1.45 19.75
C VAL A 66 20.99 -1.09 19.66
N PRO A 67 21.62 -1.17 18.48
CA PRO A 67 23.02 -0.80 18.37
C PRO A 67 23.20 0.72 18.55
N PRO A 68 24.38 1.18 18.97
CA PRO A 68 24.65 2.61 19.07
C PRO A 68 24.57 3.28 17.68
N PRO A 69 24.30 4.60 17.62
CA PRO A 69 24.47 5.38 16.41
C PRO A 69 25.91 5.23 15.86
N PRO A 70 26.11 5.22 14.53
CA PRO A 70 25.12 5.49 13.46
C PRO A 70 24.34 4.25 12.98
N ILE A 71 24.66 3.05 13.47
CA ILE A 71 24.09 1.79 12.97
C ILE A 71 22.58 1.73 13.21
N SER A 72 22.10 2.22 14.36
CA SER A 72 20.67 2.31 14.65
C SER A 72 19.90 3.24 13.70
N TRP A 73 20.52 4.32 13.23
CA TRP A 73 19.90 5.20 12.23
C TRP A 73 19.72 4.48 10.90
N TYR A 74 20.73 3.72 10.49
CA TYR A 74 20.67 2.92 9.27
C TYR A 74 19.59 1.85 9.33
N LEU A 75 19.52 1.10 10.44
CA LEU A 75 18.46 0.10 10.66
C LEU A 75 17.07 0.74 10.63
N ARG A 76 16.88 1.88 11.31
CA ARG A 76 15.61 2.61 11.28
C ARG A 76 15.22 3.02 9.85
N GLY A 77 16.20 3.49 9.06
CA GLY A 77 16.00 3.84 7.65
C GLY A 77 15.63 2.64 6.78
N ILE A 78 16.27 1.48 6.96
CA ILE A 78 15.92 0.25 6.23
C ILE A 78 14.51 -0.21 6.59
N THR A 79 14.20 -0.26 7.88
CA THR A 79 12.88 -0.71 8.35
C THR A 79 11.78 0.16 7.78
N ALA A 80 11.91 1.49 7.85
CA ALA A 80 10.93 2.43 7.29
C ALA A 80 10.72 2.20 5.78
N LYS A 81 11.81 2.10 4.99
CA LYS A 81 11.74 1.83 3.54
C LYS A 81 11.13 0.48 3.21
N THR A 82 11.39 -0.53 4.03
CA THR A 82 10.84 -1.87 3.82
C THR A 82 9.35 -1.88 4.08
N THR A 83 8.89 -1.23 5.15
CA THR A 83 7.46 -1.08 5.45
C THR A 83 6.73 -0.29 4.36
N GLU A 84 7.33 0.79 3.85
CA GLU A 84 6.78 1.56 2.72
C GLU A 84 6.62 0.69 1.46
N MET A 85 7.62 -0.13 1.15
CA MET A 85 7.58 -1.06 0.01
C MET A 85 6.46 -2.10 0.15
N ILE A 86 6.25 -2.62 1.37
CA ILE A 86 5.17 -3.59 1.64
C ILE A 86 3.79 -2.93 1.46
N ILE A 87 3.61 -1.72 2.01
CA ILE A 87 2.33 -1.00 1.92
C ILE A 87 2.01 -0.64 0.46
N THR A 88 2.98 -0.12 -0.28
CA THR A 88 2.80 0.24 -1.69
C THR A 88 2.51 -0.99 -2.57
N ASP A 89 3.16 -2.12 -2.31
CA ASP A 89 2.85 -3.39 -3.00
C ASP A 89 1.42 -3.87 -2.66
N LEU A 90 0.99 -3.76 -1.40
CA LEU A 90 -0.37 -4.11 -1.00
C LEU A 90 -1.43 -3.25 -1.72
N VAL A 91 -1.19 -1.95 -1.85
CA VAL A 91 -2.08 -1.03 -2.58
C VAL A 91 -2.14 -1.40 -4.06
N ALA A 92 -1.00 -1.66 -4.68
CA ALA A 92 -0.92 -2.07 -6.09
C ALA A 92 -1.64 -3.41 -6.31
N GLU A 93 -1.44 -4.39 -5.44
CA GLU A 93 -2.07 -5.69 -5.52
C GLU A 93 -3.59 -5.60 -5.32
N ALA A 94 -4.06 -4.75 -4.39
CA ALA A 94 -5.48 -4.49 -4.22
C ALA A 94 -6.10 -3.82 -5.47
N ALA A 95 -5.37 -2.91 -6.13
CA ALA A 95 -5.81 -2.32 -7.39
C ALA A 95 -5.86 -3.37 -8.51
N ARG A 96 -4.85 -4.26 -8.59
CA ARG A 96 -4.80 -5.37 -9.55
C ARG A 96 -5.97 -6.33 -9.37
N ILE A 97 -6.28 -6.73 -8.13
CA ILE A 97 -7.42 -7.61 -7.82
C ILE A 97 -8.74 -6.94 -8.26
N ARG A 98 -8.93 -5.66 -7.95
CA ARG A 98 -10.11 -4.90 -8.40
C ARG A 98 -10.20 -4.82 -9.92
N GLY A 99 -9.10 -4.51 -10.61
CA GLY A 99 -9.06 -4.42 -12.07
C GLY A 99 -9.26 -5.76 -12.77
N SER A 100 -8.78 -6.86 -12.19
CA SER A 100 -8.97 -8.21 -12.75
C SER A 100 -10.42 -8.70 -12.68
N SER A 101 -11.26 -8.07 -11.85
CA SER A 101 -12.70 -8.34 -11.75
C SER A 101 -13.53 -7.53 -12.74
N SER A 102 -12.93 -6.55 -13.42
CA SER A 102 -13.60 -5.59 -14.30
C SER A 102 -13.03 -5.71 -15.71
N ASN A 103 -13.22 -6.87 -16.35
CA ASN A 103 -13.04 -6.97 -17.79
C ASN A 103 -14.32 -6.52 -18.51
N ASP A 104 -14.75 -5.28 -18.27
CA ASP A 104 -15.66 -4.58 -19.17
C ASP A 104 -15.37 -3.07 -19.21
N GLY A 105 -14.91 -2.63 -20.38
CA GLY A 105 -14.88 -1.27 -20.94
C GLY A 105 -14.62 -0.05 -20.06
N SER A 106 -13.42 0.53 -20.14
CA SER A 106 -13.17 1.77 -20.91
C SER A 106 -11.85 2.45 -20.54
N GLN A 107 -11.14 2.87 -21.58
CA GLN A 107 -9.85 3.54 -21.59
C GLN A 107 -9.85 4.90 -20.88
N GLY A 108 -8.68 5.28 -20.34
CA GLY A 108 -8.27 6.69 -20.30
C GLY A 108 -7.17 7.00 -19.30
N LEU A 109 -5.91 7.06 -19.76
CA LEU A 109 -5.12 8.31 -19.87
C LEU A 109 -3.59 8.06 -19.89
N LYS A 110 -3.01 8.42 -21.06
CA LYS A 110 -1.66 8.91 -21.36
C LYS A 110 -0.45 8.23 -20.71
N VAL A 111 0.15 7.36 -21.52
CA VAL A 111 1.50 6.80 -21.41
C VAL A 111 2.54 7.93 -21.46
N ASN A 112 3.29 8.09 -20.36
CA ASN A 112 4.63 8.67 -20.38
C ASN A 112 5.63 7.53 -20.16
N GLU A 113 6.86 7.68 -20.64
CA GLU A 113 7.90 6.64 -20.69
C GLU A 113 8.20 5.96 -19.32
N GLU A 114 7.99 6.68 -18.21
CA GLU A 114 8.06 6.15 -16.83
C GLU A 114 6.97 5.12 -16.50
N SER A 115 5.81 5.19 -17.16
CA SER A 115 4.67 4.29 -16.95
C SER A 115 4.91 2.89 -17.51
N SER A 116 5.84 2.72 -18.44
CA SER A 116 6.11 1.44 -19.09
C SER A 116 6.76 0.43 -18.13
N ILE A 117 7.72 0.89 -17.33
CA ILE A 117 8.40 0.08 -16.31
C ILE A 117 7.45 -0.19 -15.14
N GLU A 118 6.68 0.81 -14.70
CA GLU A 118 5.74 0.65 -13.58
C GLU A 118 4.60 -0.32 -13.92
N SER A 119 4.10 -0.27 -15.17
CA SER A 119 3.13 -1.23 -15.71
C SER A 119 3.72 -2.65 -15.76
N GLN A 120 4.95 -2.84 -16.26
CA GLN A 120 5.59 -4.15 -16.29
C GLN A 120 5.89 -4.70 -14.88
N VAL A 121 6.30 -3.84 -13.94
CA VAL A 121 6.52 -4.22 -12.53
C VAL A 121 5.22 -4.68 -11.88
N SER A 122 4.08 -4.06 -12.22
CA SER A 122 2.78 -4.41 -11.66
C SER A 122 2.22 -5.76 -12.13
N ASP A 123 2.67 -6.24 -13.29
CA ASP A 123 2.20 -7.48 -13.93
C ASP A 123 2.94 -8.73 -13.42
N ILE A 124 4.13 -8.56 -12.82
CA ILE A 124 4.89 -9.64 -12.19
C ILE A 124 4.12 -10.13 -10.95
N ARG A 125 3.75 -11.42 -10.94
CA ARG A 125 3.00 -12.03 -9.82
C ARG A 125 3.89 -12.35 -8.62
N ASP A 126 5.18 -12.59 -8.83
CA ASP A 126 6.12 -12.89 -7.75
C ASP A 126 6.56 -11.61 -7.02
N ILE A 127 6.22 -11.53 -5.74
CA ILE A 127 6.51 -10.38 -4.89
C ILE A 127 8.02 -10.11 -4.74
N LYS A 128 8.85 -11.16 -4.70
CA LYS A 128 10.30 -11.01 -4.52
C LYS A 128 10.92 -10.45 -5.79
N GLU A 129 10.46 -10.88 -6.97
CA GLU A 129 10.88 -10.33 -8.26
C GLU A 129 10.47 -8.87 -8.41
N ARG A 130 9.22 -8.53 -8.08
CA ARG A 130 8.75 -7.12 -8.05
C ARG A 130 9.66 -6.25 -7.19
N TRP A 131 9.97 -6.70 -5.98
CA TRP A 131 10.81 -5.95 -5.05
C TRP A 131 12.25 -5.86 -5.52
N ALA A 132 12.80 -6.91 -6.12
CA ALA A 132 14.14 -6.89 -6.71
C ALA A 132 14.21 -5.85 -7.84
N LEU A 133 13.19 -5.78 -8.70
CA LEU A 133 13.11 -4.82 -9.80
C LEU A 133 13.01 -3.38 -9.28
N ARG A 134 12.10 -3.09 -8.34
CA ARG A 134 11.98 -1.75 -7.71
C ARG A 134 13.28 -1.31 -7.01
N ARG A 135 13.99 -2.23 -6.36
CA ARG A 135 15.29 -1.94 -5.74
C ARG A 135 16.39 -1.66 -6.76
N ARG A 136 16.33 -2.25 -7.95
CA ARG A 136 17.28 -1.96 -9.04
C ARG A 136 17.00 -0.60 -9.67
N THR A 137 15.75 -0.31 -10.02
CA THR A 137 15.36 0.94 -10.69
C THR A 137 15.57 2.18 -9.81
N SER A 138 15.23 2.10 -8.52
CA SER A 138 15.50 3.19 -7.57
C SER A 138 16.99 3.54 -7.40
N ARG A 139 17.90 2.59 -7.64
CA ARG A 139 19.35 2.84 -7.65
C ARG A 139 19.81 3.54 -8.92
N HIS A 140 19.18 3.26 -10.06
CA HIS A 140 19.50 3.91 -11.33
C HIS A 140 19.11 5.40 -11.34
N HIS A 141 17.94 5.76 -10.81
CA HIS A 141 17.52 7.17 -10.69
C HIS A 141 18.44 8.01 -9.81
N ARG A 142 19.04 7.42 -8.76
CA ARG A 142 20.01 8.12 -7.90
C ARG A 142 21.36 8.36 -8.59
N ARG A 143 21.75 7.52 -9.56
CA ARG A 143 22.99 7.71 -10.34
C ARG A 143 22.81 8.71 -11.47
N SER A 144 21.63 8.79 -12.10
CA SER A 144 21.36 9.80 -13.13
C SER A 144 21.24 11.20 -12.54
N SER A 145 20.64 11.35 -11.35
CA SER A 145 20.54 12.67 -10.68
C SER A 145 21.86 13.18 -10.11
N SER A 146 22.86 12.31 -9.90
CA SER A 146 24.20 12.71 -9.45
C SER A 146 25.15 13.13 -10.59
N ILE A 147 24.77 12.92 -11.85
CA ILE A 147 25.58 13.28 -13.03
C ILE A 147 25.20 14.67 -13.59
N ALA A 148 24.12 15.27 -13.10
CA ALA A 148 23.75 16.66 -13.38
C ALA A 148 24.27 17.60 -12.28
N LYS A 149 25.58 17.86 -12.27
CA LYS A 149 26.20 19.00 -11.58
C LYS A 149 27.41 19.49 -12.36
#